data_AF-A0A9R1N8K9-F1
#
_entry.id   AF-A0A9R1N8K9-F1
#
_cell.length_a   1.000
_cell.length_b   1.000
_cell.length_c   1.000
_cell.angle_alpha   90.00
_cell.angle_beta   90.00
_cell.angle_gamma   90.00
#
_symmetry.space_group_name_H-M   'P 1'
#
loop_
_entity.id
_entity.type
_entity.pdbx_description
1 polymer ?
#
loop_
_entity_poly.entity_id
_entity_poly.type
_entity_poly.pdbx_seq_one_letter_code
_entity_poly.pdbx_strand_id
1 'polypeptide(L)'
;MLFGFYMCPRRAIYRSGFKCSNCNKSFTSKDIFLDLTVTSGMKEYSELKPARTELVRSPLVSFLYEREWRQNFNRSGFPGRDEEFQMAQDYFQSVVDGILIDVSCGSGLFSRKFASSGAYSAVIALDFSKFMPRQCYDYIKQEETPMNTNPALVRADISRLPFASCSIDAIHAGGAIHCWPSPSNAI
;
A
#
# COMPACT_ATOMS: atom_id res chain seq x y z
N MET A 1 8.54 13.30 -17.51
CA MET A 1 7.16 13.82 -17.35
C MET A 1 6.25 13.02 -18.29
N LEU A 2 5.12 12.44 -17.91
CA LEU A 2 4.33 12.38 -16.68
C LEU A 2 3.44 11.13 -16.88
N PHE A 3 3.36 10.22 -15.90
CA PHE A 3 2.14 9.43 -15.78
C PHE A 3 1.07 10.41 -15.27
N GLY A 4 0.31 10.99 -16.20
CA GLY A 4 -0.89 11.74 -15.85
C GLY A 4 -1.95 10.75 -15.40
N PHE A 5 -2.05 10.51 -14.09
CA PHE A 5 -3.23 9.89 -13.52
C PHE A 5 -4.35 10.92 -13.60
N TYR A 6 -5.04 10.99 -14.75
CA TYR A 6 -6.39 11.54 -14.76
C TYR A 6 -7.19 10.68 -13.77
N MET A 7 -7.58 11.28 -12.64
CA MET A 7 -8.38 10.65 -11.59
C MET A 7 -9.57 9.94 -12.23
N CYS A 8 -9.47 8.62 -12.36
CA CYS A 8 -10.55 7.81 -12.91
C CYS A 8 -11.36 7.29 -11.72
N PRO A 9 -12.67 7.59 -11.66
CA PRO A 9 -13.47 7.35 -10.47
C PRO A 9 -13.48 5.86 -10.09
N ARG A 10 -12.93 5.57 -8.90
CA ARG A 10 -13.30 4.56 -7.86
C ARG A 10 -13.52 3.07 -8.25
N ARG A 11 -13.58 2.71 -9.54
CA ARG A 11 -13.66 1.34 -10.10
C ARG A 11 -12.59 1.07 -11.17
N ALA A 12 -11.81 2.09 -11.51
CA ALA A 12 -11.03 2.12 -12.73
C ALA A 12 -9.75 1.29 -12.68
N ILE A 13 -8.98 1.31 -11.58
CA ILE A 13 -7.67 0.63 -11.55
C ILE A 13 -7.81 -0.86 -11.81
N TYR A 14 -8.89 -1.49 -11.31
CA TYR A 14 -9.19 -2.92 -11.45
C TYR A 14 -9.36 -3.41 -12.91
N ARG A 15 -9.45 -2.51 -13.90
CA ARG A 15 -9.43 -2.83 -15.34
C ARG A 15 -8.68 -1.80 -16.18
N SER A 16 -7.75 -1.07 -15.55
CA SER A 16 -6.98 -0.03 -16.25
C SER A 16 -5.69 -0.62 -16.82
N GLY A 17 -5.36 -0.17 -18.03
CA GLY A 17 -4.04 -0.33 -18.61
C GLY A 17 -3.32 1.02 -18.58
N PHE A 18 -2.11 1.04 -18.03
CA PHE A 18 -1.24 2.21 -18.02
C PHE A 18 -0.10 1.99 -18.99
N LYS A 19 0.34 3.06 -19.66
CA LYS A 19 1.49 3.00 -20.56
C LYS A 19 2.47 4.08 -20.18
N CYS A 20 3.73 3.69 -19.99
CA CYS A 20 4.80 4.66 -19.78
C CYS A 20 4.99 5.50 -21.04
N SER A 21 4.90 6.82 -20.93
CA SER A 21 5.15 7.73 -22.05
C SER A 21 6.60 7.73 -22.53
N ASN A 22 7.54 7.32 -21.67
CA ASN A 22 8.97 7.33 -21.99
C ASN A 22 9.42 6.04 -22.70
N CYS A 23 9.14 4.87 -22.10
CA CYS A 23 9.59 3.58 -22.63
C CYS A 23 8.50 2.75 -23.31
N ASN A 24 7.27 3.26 -23.41
CA ASN A 24 6.11 2.58 -23.99
C ASN A 24 5.71 1.25 -23.33
N LYS A 25 6.31 0.89 -22.18
CA LYS A 25 5.94 -0.30 -21.42
C LYS A 25 4.49 -0.18 -20.92
N SER A 26 3.70 -1.21 -21.18
CA SER A 26 2.33 -1.33 -20.70
C SER A 26 2.28 -2.07 -19.37
N PHE A 27 1.47 -1.55 -18.45
CA PHE A 27 1.19 -2.13 -17.15
C PHE A 27 -0.31 -2.38 -17.08
N THR A 28 -0.72 -3.56 -16.65
CA THR A 28 -2.14 -3.93 -16.57
C THR A 28 -2.46 -4.52 -15.21
N SER A 29 -3.67 -4.25 -14.73
CA SER A 29 -4.22 -4.90 -13.54
C SER A 29 -4.71 -6.31 -13.90
N LYS A 30 -3.81 -7.23 -14.21
CA LYS A 30 -4.21 -8.60 -14.61
C LYS A 30 -4.86 -9.37 -13.47
N ASP A 31 -4.49 -9.10 -12.22
CA ASP A 31 -4.95 -9.83 -11.06
C ASP A 31 -5.08 -8.92 -9.83
N ILE A 32 -6.21 -8.23 -9.68
CA ILE A 32 -6.63 -7.58 -8.42
C ILE A 32 -5.86 -6.30 -8.04
N PHE A 33 -4.56 -6.23 -8.33
CA PHE A 33 -3.69 -5.08 -8.10
C PHE A 33 -2.95 -4.68 -9.38
N LEU A 34 -2.40 -3.46 -9.40
CA LEU A 34 -1.60 -2.94 -10.49
C LEU A 34 -0.11 -3.20 -10.23
N ASP A 35 0.53 -4.02 -11.06
CA ASP A 35 1.98 -4.28 -10.95
C ASP A 35 2.77 -3.25 -11.76
N LEU A 36 3.39 -2.30 -11.07
CA LEU A 36 4.24 -1.23 -11.61
C LEU A 36 5.74 -1.51 -11.41
N THR A 37 6.12 -2.71 -10.99
CA THR A 37 7.53 -3.07 -10.87
C THR A 37 8.23 -3.09 -12.23
N VAL A 38 9.54 -2.87 -12.24
CA VAL A 38 10.36 -2.95 -13.48
C VAL A 38 10.25 -4.35 -14.10
N THR A 39 10.00 -5.38 -13.29
CA THR A 39 9.83 -6.77 -13.70
C THR A 39 8.39 -7.15 -14.04
N SER A 40 7.43 -6.22 -13.98
CA SER A 40 6.05 -6.44 -14.39
C SER A 40 5.99 -7.07 -15.80
N GLY A 41 5.37 -8.25 -15.91
CA GLY A 41 5.30 -9.06 -17.13
C GLY A 41 6.40 -10.14 -17.31
N MET A 42 7.43 -10.15 -16.46
CA MET A 42 8.46 -11.21 -16.47
C MET A 42 7.97 -12.43 -15.68
N LYS A 43 8.22 -13.64 -16.21
CA LYS A 43 7.78 -14.90 -15.57
C LYS A 43 8.56 -15.24 -14.29
N GLU A 44 9.79 -14.75 -14.15
CA GLU A 44 10.64 -15.06 -13.01
C GLU A 44 11.33 -13.79 -12.49
N TYR A 45 11.04 -13.49 -11.23
CA TYR A 45 11.89 -12.68 -10.38
C TYR A 45 12.10 -13.49 -9.11
N SER A 46 13.36 -13.82 -8.80
CA SER A 46 13.71 -14.26 -7.46
C SER A 46 13.63 -13.02 -6.56
N GLU A 47 12.47 -12.83 -5.93
CA GLU A 47 12.45 -11.99 -4.72
C GLU A 47 13.56 -12.56 -3.83
N LEU A 48 14.60 -11.78 -3.53
CA LEU A 48 15.57 -12.18 -2.52
C LEU A 48 14.77 -12.49 -1.26
N LYS A 49 14.81 -13.75 -0.81
CA LYS A 49 13.99 -14.28 0.29
C LYS A 49 14.83 -14.39 1.56
N PRO A 50 15.12 -13.30 2.30
CA PRO A 50 15.68 -13.47 3.62
C PRO A 50 14.64 -14.18 4.50
N ALA A 51 15.02 -15.27 5.16
CA ALA A 51 14.11 -16.14 5.94
C ALA A 51 13.20 -15.39 6.94
N ARG A 52 13.64 -14.23 7.45
CA ARG A 52 12.85 -13.36 8.34
C ARG A 52 11.62 -12.72 7.66
N THR A 53 11.65 -12.50 6.34
CA THR A 53 10.53 -11.93 5.58
C THR A 53 9.46 -12.96 5.20
N GLU A 54 9.78 -14.26 5.20
CA GLU A 54 8.78 -15.30 4.90
C GLU A 54 7.72 -15.42 6.00
N LEU A 55 8.12 -15.26 7.26
CA LEU A 55 7.18 -15.26 8.39
C LEU A 55 6.16 -14.12 8.25
N VAL A 56 6.60 -12.91 7.93
CA VAL A 56 5.71 -11.74 7.73
C VAL A 56 4.80 -11.89 6.50
N ARG A 57 5.16 -12.75 5.55
CA ARG A 57 4.37 -13.05 4.34
C ARG A 57 3.38 -14.20 4.54
N SER A 58 3.44 -14.92 5.65
CA SER A 58 2.50 -16.00 5.94
C SER A 58 1.12 -15.41 6.23
N PRO A 59 0.06 -15.80 5.52
CA PRO A 59 -1.29 -15.28 5.76
C PRO A 59 -1.75 -15.44 7.22
N LEU A 60 -1.34 -16.53 7.88
CA LEU A 60 -1.63 -16.79 9.29
C LEU A 60 -0.89 -15.82 10.21
N VAL A 61 0.38 -15.51 9.90
CA VAL A 61 1.16 -14.54 10.70
C VAL A 61 0.62 -13.13 10.48
N SER A 62 0.32 -12.73 9.24
CA SER A 62 -0.34 -11.44 8.96
C SER A 62 -1.68 -11.33 9.70
N PHE A 63 -2.48 -12.40 9.71
CA PHE A 63 -3.74 -12.46 10.43
C PHE A 63 -3.58 -12.30 11.95
N LEU A 64 -2.64 -13.03 12.56
CA LEU A 64 -2.32 -12.91 13.99
C LEU A 64 -1.70 -11.55 14.34
N TYR A 65 -0.88 -11.01 13.43
CA TYR A 65 -0.23 -9.72 13.57
C TYR A 65 -1.24 -8.57 13.54
N GLU A 66 -2.19 -8.61 12.60
CA GLU A 66 -3.28 -7.64 12.52
C GLU A 66 -4.13 -7.70 13.79
N ARG A 67 -4.66 -8.86 14.19
CA ARG A 67 -5.69 -8.95 15.25
C ARG A 67 -5.18 -8.71 16.68
N GLU A 68 -4.02 -9.25 17.04
CA GLU A 68 -3.58 -9.31 18.44
C GLU A 68 -2.20 -8.68 18.66
N TRP A 69 -1.22 -8.91 17.77
CA TRP A 69 0.16 -8.49 18.04
C TRP A 69 0.33 -6.96 18.03
N ARG A 70 -0.15 -6.28 16.99
CA ARG A 70 0.11 -4.84 16.86
C ARG A 70 -0.65 -3.99 17.88
N GLN A 71 -1.82 -4.44 18.32
CA GLN A 71 -2.51 -3.79 19.43
C GLN A 71 -1.79 -4.05 20.76
N ASN A 72 -1.26 -5.25 20.97
CA ASN A 72 -0.53 -5.61 22.19
C ASN A 72 0.82 -4.90 22.36
N PHE A 73 1.30 -4.13 21.37
CA PHE A 73 2.42 -3.21 21.56
C PHE A 73 2.15 -2.17 22.65
N ASN A 74 0.88 -1.84 22.90
CA ASN A 74 0.48 -0.99 24.03
C ASN A 74 0.95 -1.54 25.39
N ARG A 75 1.00 -2.87 25.57
CA ARG A 75 1.48 -3.51 26.81
C ARG A 75 2.97 -3.33 27.04
N SER A 76 3.71 -2.98 25.99
CA SER A 76 5.14 -2.69 26.03
C SER A 76 5.44 -1.19 25.97
N GLY A 77 4.42 -0.32 26.10
CA GLY A 77 4.58 1.14 26.11
C GLY A 77 4.71 1.79 24.72
N PHE A 78 4.41 1.06 23.65
CA PHE A 78 4.38 1.58 22.28
C PHE A 78 2.93 1.83 21.83
N PRO A 79 2.68 2.79 20.92
CA PRO A 79 1.33 3.05 20.45
C PRO A 79 0.74 1.78 19.81
N GLY A 80 -0.49 1.45 20.21
CA GLY A 80 -1.27 0.38 19.58
C GLY A 80 -1.75 0.80 18.19
N ARG A 81 -2.42 -0.11 17.49
CA ARG A 81 -2.95 0.13 16.13
C ARG A 81 -3.84 1.37 16.05
N ASP A 82 -4.73 1.55 17.03
CA ASP A 82 -5.69 2.66 17.01
C ASP A 82 -5.05 4.01 17.32
N GLU A 83 -4.09 4.02 18.24
CA GLU A 83 -3.31 5.21 18.58
C GLU A 83 -2.36 5.60 17.43
N GLU A 84 -1.65 4.64 16.82
CA GLU A 84 -0.80 4.87 15.64
C GLU A 84 -1.63 5.46 14.48
N PHE A 85 -2.85 4.96 14.28
CA PHE A 85 -3.77 5.50 13.28
C PHE A 85 -4.20 6.94 13.61
N GLN A 86 -4.55 7.23 14.86
CA GLN A 86 -4.95 8.58 15.27
C GLN A 86 -3.79 9.58 15.12
N MET A 87 -2.59 9.19 15.56
CA MET A 87 -1.38 10.00 15.38
C MET A 87 -1.12 10.30 13.89
N ALA A 88 -1.29 9.31 13.01
CA ALA A 88 -1.17 9.51 11.58
C ALA A 88 -2.25 10.47 11.05
N GLN A 89 -3.51 10.32 11.47
CA GLN A 89 -4.60 11.22 11.08
C GLN A 89 -4.34 12.67 11.50
N ASP A 90 -3.88 12.88 12.74
CA ASP A 90 -3.58 14.21 13.27
C ASP A 90 -2.41 14.85 12.49
N TYR A 91 -1.39 14.07 12.15
CA TYR A 91 -0.27 14.53 11.33
C TYR A 91 -0.69 14.86 9.90
N PHE A 92 -1.66 14.13 9.34
CA PHE A 92 -2.17 14.30 7.98
C PHE A 92 -3.37 15.27 7.89
N GLN A 93 -3.66 16.04 8.94
CA GLN A 93 -4.81 16.96 8.95
C GLN A 93 -4.77 18.01 7.82
N SER A 94 -3.57 18.41 7.37
CA SER A 94 -3.40 19.38 6.27
C SER A 94 -3.64 18.79 4.87
N VAL A 95 -3.75 17.46 4.76
CA VAL A 95 -3.91 16.74 3.48
C VAL A 95 -5.26 16.03 3.37
N VAL A 96 -6.23 16.41 4.20
CA VAL A 96 -7.63 15.98 4.05
C VAL A 96 -8.12 16.30 2.65
N ASP A 97 -8.93 15.41 2.08
CA ASP A 97 -9.35 15.39 0.66
C ASP A 97 -8.21 15.17 -0.36
N GLY A 98 -6.97 15.01 0.09
CA GLY A 98 -5.82 14.68 -0.74
C GLY A 98 -5.66 13.19 -1.04
N ILE A 99 -4.52 12.84 -1.64
CA ILE A 99 -4.09 11.50 -2.01
C ILE A 99 -3.07 10.99 -0.98
N LEU A 100 -3.44 9.93 -0.26
CA LEU A 100 -2.57 9.25 0.69
C LEU A 100 -2.04 7.94 0.08
N ILE A 101 -0.75 7.68 0.24
CA ILE A 101 -0.15 6.37 -0.02
C ILE A 101 0.34 5.72 1.27
N ASP A 102 -0.07 4.47 1.48
CA ASP A 102 0.44 3.59 2.53
C ASP A 102 1.46 2.65 1.89
N VAL A 103 2.75 2.90 2.17
CA VAL A 103 3.87 2.17 1.56
C VAL A 103 4.32 1.02 2.45
N SER A 104 4.66 -0.10 1.81
CA SER A 104 4.88 -1.38 2.49
C SER A 104 3.67 -1.76 3.35
N CYS A 105 2.47 -1.63 2.77
CA CYS A 105 1.20 -1.74 3.47
C CYS A 105 0.91 -3.14 4.03
N GLY A 106 1.67 -4.17 3.61
CA GLY A 106 1.40 -5.56 3.97
C GLY A 106 -0.02 -5.96 3.56
N SER A 107 -0.72 -6.65 4.45
CA SER A 107 -2.13 -7.02 4.27
C SER A 107 -3.11 -5.84 4.35
N GLY A 108 -2.62 -4.60 4.48
CA GLY A 108 -3.41 -3.38 4.33
C GLY A 108 -4.14 -2.91 5.57
N LEU A 109 -3.64 -3.24 6.77
CA LEU A 109 -4.25 -2.86 8.04
C LEU A 109 -4.56 -1.35 8.13
N PHE A 110 -3.56 -0.50 7.86
CA PHE A 110 -3.72 0.95 7.90
C PHE A 110 -4.41 1.48 6.63
N SER A 111 -4.04 0.97 5.46
CA SER A 111 -4.73 1.25 4.19
C SER A 111 -6.25 1.14 4.30
N ARG A 112 -6.78 0.05 4.91
CA ARG A 112 -8.22 -0.13 5.12
C ARG A 112 -8.79 0.89 6.11
N LYS A 113 -8.10 1.22 7.20
CA LYS A 113 -8.54 2.26 8.14
C LYS A 113 -8.59 3.66 7.51
N PHE A 114 -7.58 4.03 6.72
CA PHE A 114 -7.57 5.30 5.97
C PHE A 114 -8.68 5.34 4.92
N ALA A 115 -8.95 4.22 4.25
CA ALA A 115 -10.04 4.09 3.30
C ALA A 115 -11.42 4.20 3.95
N SER A 116 -11.60 3.62 5.15
CA SER A 116 -12.84 3.71 5.93
C SER A 116 -13.08 5.08 6.54
N SER A 117 -12.04 5.85 6.87
CA SER A 117 -12.20 7.17 7.51
C SER A 117 -12.89 8.18 6.61
N GLY A 118 -12.78 8.02 5.29
CA GLY A 118 -13.33 8.96 4.32
C GLY A 118 -12.61 10.31 4.27
N ALA A 119 -11.47 10.45 4.96
CA ALA A 119 -10.72 11.70 5.06
C ALA A 119 -9.91 12.02 3.79
N TYR A 120 -9.74 11.07 2.88
CA TYR A 120 -8.89 11.20 1.69
C TYR A 120 -9.69 10.94 0.42
N SER A 121 -9.38 11.68 -0.65
CA SER A 121 -10.02 11.47 -1.95
C SER A 121 -9.58 10.17 -2.61
N ALA A 122 -8.35 9.72 -2.32
CA ALA A 122 -7.83 8.42 -2.71
C ALA A 122 -6.83 7.87 -1.66
N VAL A 123 -6.86 6.55 -1.48
CA VAL A 123 -5.89 5.80 -0.69
C VAL A 123 -5.21 4.77 -1.58
N ILE A 124 -3.89 4.75 -1.60
CA ILE A 124 -3.09 3.79 -2.37
C ILE A 124 -2.38 2.86 -1.38
N ALA A 125 -2.68 1.57 -1.45
CA ALA A 125 -1.98 0.52 -0.71
C ALA A 125 -0.85 -0.04 -1.58
N LEU A 126 0.40 0.26 -1.22
CA LEU A 126 1.58 -0.12 -1.99
C LEU A 126 2.41 -1.15 -1.23
N ASP A 127 2.73 -2.28 -1.87
CA ASP A 127 3.68 -3.26 -1.34
C ASP A 127 4.55 -3.84 -2.46
N PHE A 128 5.79 -4.21 -2.17
CA PHE A 128 6.65 -4.86 -3.16
C PHE A 128 6.26 -6.34 -3.39
N SER A 129 5.73 -7.00 -2.36
CA SER A 129 5.29 -8.40 -2.40
C SER A 129 4.13 -8.59 -3.35
N LYS A 130 4.14 -9.69 -4.11
CA LYS A 130 2.97 -10.08 -4.92
C LYS A 130 1.79 -10.63 -4.10
N PHE A 131 2.04 -11.05 -2.86
CA PHE A 131 1.04 -11.73 -2.03
C PHE A 131 0.28 -10.76 -1.13
N MET A 132 0.95 -9.73 -0.64
CA MET A 132 0.38 -8.78 0.34
C MET A 132 -0.79 -7.96 -0.24
N PRO A 133 -0.70 -7.38 -1.45
CA PRO A 133 -1.84 -6.71 -2.07
C PRO A 133 -3.03 -7.66 -2.33
N ARG A 134 -2.79 -8.94 -2.64
CA ARG A 134 -3.88 -9.93 -2.78
C ARG A 134 -4.56 -10.19 -1.45
N GLN A 135 -3.79 -10.39 -0.38
CA GLN A 135 -4.35 -10.58 0.95
C GLN A 135 -5.14 -9.34 1.41
N CYS A 136 -4.62 -8.13 1.13
CA CYS A 136 -5.34 -6.88 1.38
C CYS A 136 -6.69 -6.85 0.68
N TYR A 137 -6.74 -7.25 -0.60
CA TYR A 137 -8.00 -7.39 -1.33
C TYR A 137 -8.98 -8.39 -0.70
N ASP A 138 -8.49 -9.54 -0.28
CA ASP A 138 -9.34 -10.55 0.35
C ASP A 138 -9.92 -10.05 1.67
N TYR A 139 -9.15 -9.31 2.47
CA TYR A 139 -9.65 -8.66 3.68
C TYR A 139 -10.65 -7.55 3.37
N ILE A 140 -10.38 -6.70 2.38
CA ILE A 140 -11.35 -5.70 1.89
C ILE A 140 -12.70 -6.34 1.55
N LYS A 141 -12.72 -7.54 0.97
CA LYS A 141 -13.96 -8.27 0.67
C LYS A 141 -14.66 -8.87 1.89
N GLN A 142 -13.92 -9.13 2.95
CA GLN A 142 -14.43 -9.72 4.19
C GLN A 142 -14.91 -8.66 5.19
N GLU A 143 -14.54 -7.38 5.00
CA GLU A 143 -15.03 -6.27 5.82
C GLU A 143 -16.56 -6.18 5.73
N GLU A 144 -17.23 -6.27 6.88
CA GLU A 144 -18.69 -6.17 6.97
C GLU A 144 -19.17 -4.72 6.74
N THR A 145 -18.34 -3.74 7.14
CA THR A 145 -18.61 -2.33 6.94
C THR A 145 -18.05 -1.87 5.58
N PRO A 146 -18.88 -1.31 4.70
CA PRO A 146 -18.39 -0.76 3.44
C PRO A 146 -17.47 0.43 3.70
N MET A 147 -16.29 0.42 3.08
CA MET A 147 -15.35 1.55 3.13
C MET A 147 -15.89 2.75 2.32
N ASN A 148 -15.56 3.97 2.74
CA ASN A 148 -15.93 5.19 2.03
C ASN A 148 -15.26 5.27 0.64
N THR A 149 -14.04 4.75 0.54
CA THR A 149 -13.28 4.66 -0.73
C THR A 149 -12.60 3.30 -0.83
N ASN A 150 -12.66 2.64 -1.98
CA ASN A 150 -11.86 1.42 -2.19
C ASN A 150 -10.39 1.79 -2.41
N PRO A 151 -9.45 1.26 -1.63
CA PRO A 151 -8.04 1.57 -1.81
C PRO A 151 -7.52 0.97 -3.11
N ALA A 152 -6.64 1.73 -3.78
CA ALA A 152 -5.91 1.31 -4.96
C ALA A 152 -4.78 0.35 -4.55
N LEU A 153 -4.84 -0.89 -5.00
CA LEU A 153 -3.81 -1.89 -4.70
C LEU A 153 -2.71 -1.83 -5.76
N VAL A 154 -1.49 -1.51 -5.33
CA VAL A 154 -0.34 -1.32 -6.22
C VAL A 154 0.82 -2.17 -5.75
N ARG A 155 1.45 -2.90 -6.68
CA ARG A 155 2.73 -3.52 -6.46
C ARG A 155 3.84 -2.67 -7.08
N ALA A 156 4.75 -2.17 -6.26
CA ALA A 156 5.82 -1.30 -6.71
C ALA A 156 7.03 -1.34 -5.77
N ASP A 157 8.17 -0.85 -6.25
CA ASP A 157 9.39 -0.73 -5.48
C ASP A 157 9.45 0.65 -4.81
N ILE A 158 9.61 0.68 -3.49
CA ILE A 158 9.67 1.92 -2.70
C ILE A 158 10.91 2.76 -3.04
N SER A 159 12.01 2.13 -3.48
CA SER A 159 13.22 2.83 -3.90
C SER A 159 13.04 3.62 -5.20
N ARG A 160 11.96 3.32 -5.95
CA ARG A 160 11.65 3.93 -7.25
C ARG A 160 10.14 4.02 -7.42
N LEU A 161 9.53 4.88 -6.61
CA LEU A 161 8.09 5.09 -6.64
C LEU A 161 7.60 5.49 -8.05
N PRO A 162 6.61 4.77 -8.61
CA PRO A 162 6.14 4.97 -9.99
C PRO A 162 5.10 6.10 -10.08
N PHE A 163 5.25 7.15 -9.27
CA PHE A 163 4.34 8.30 -9.24
C PHE A 163 5.02 9.53 -9.83
N ALA A 164 4.21 10.44 -10.35
CA ALA A 164 4.74 11.73 -10.76
C ALA A 164 5.21 12.53 -9.53
N SER A 165 6.26 13.33 -9.69
CA SER A 165 6.65 14.29 -8.66
C SER A 165 5.47 15.19 -8.30
N CYS A 166 5.28 15.44 -7.00
CA CYS A 166 4.20 16.28 -6.45
C CYS A 166 2.78 15.80 -6.79
N SER A 167 2.58 14.49 -6.99
CA SER A 167 1.24 13.90 -7.25
C SER A 167 0.62 13.18 -6.06
N ILE A 168 1.34 13.09 -4.94
CA ILE A 168 0.92 12.44 -3.70
C ILE A 168 1.05 13.47 -2.59
N ASP A 169 -0.01 13.61 -1.79
CA ASP A 169 -0.08 14.64 -0.74
C ASP A 169 0.52 14.13 0.57
N ALA A 170 0.41 12.83 0.86
CA ALA A 170 1.01 12.22 2.04
C ALA A 170 1.47 10.77 1.83
N ILE A 171 2.51 10.40 2.58
CA ILE A 171 3.07 9.04 2.62
C ILE A 171 3.02 8.52 4.06
N HIS A 172 2.40 7.38 4.25
CA HIS A 172 2.38 6.62 5.50
C HIS A 172 3.25 5.37 5.38
N ALA A 173 4.08 5.09 6.39
CA ALA A 173 4.96 3.91 6.44
C ALA A 173 4.96 3.30 7.85
N GLY A 174 3.88 2.57 8.18
CA GLY A 174 3.67 2.00 9.52
C GLY A 174 4.61 0.85 9.85
N GLY A 175 5.80 1.13 10.40
CA GLY A 175 6.71 0.12 10.94
C GLY A 175 7.45 -0.71 9.89
N ALA A 176 7.57 -0.23 8.65
CA ALA A 176 8.18 -0.97 7.54
C ALA A 176 9.50 -0.38 7.01
N ILE A 177 9.88 0.83 7.44
CA ILE A 177 11.09 1.53 6.97
C ILE A 177 12.36 0.69 7.17
N HIS A 178 12.41 -0.11 8.24
CA HIS A 178 13.53 -0.98 8.55
C HIS A 178 13.77 -2.11 7.51
N CYS A 179 12.80 -2.36 6.63
CA CYS A 179 12.89 -3.34 5.54
C CYS A 179 13.32 -2.72 4.20
N TRP A 180 13.51 -1.41 4.14
CA TRP A 180 13.83 -0.74 2.88
C TRP A 180 15.32 -0.93 2.54
N PRO A 181 15.66 -1.23 1.26
CA PRO A 181 17.05 -1.44 0.86
C PRO A 181 17.97 -0.27 1.18
N SER A 182 17.43 0.95 1.17
CA SER A 182 18.10 2.16 1.61
C SER A 182 17.04 3.18 2.07
N PRO A 183 16.80 3.32 3.38
CA PRO A 183 15.87 4.30 3.90
C PRO A 183 16.21 5.74 3.52
N SER A 184 17.51 6.06 3.40
CA SER A 184 18.00 7.39 3.00
C SER A 184 17.72 7.72 1.53
N ASN A 185 17.56 6.70 0.68
CA ASN A 185 17.24 6.86 -0.74
C ASN A 185 15.77 6.55 -1.03
N ALA A 186 15.02 6.17 -0.02
CA ALA A 186 13.59 5.95 -0.12
C ALA A 186 12.90 7.28 0.21
N ILE A 187 12.01 7.69 -0.70
CA ILE A 187 11.30 8.98 -0.74
C ILE A 187 12.16 10.09 -1.36
#